data_AF-A0A813XD92-F1
#
_entry.id   AF-A0A813XD92-F1
#
_cell.length_a   1.000
_cell.length_b   1.000
_cell.length_c   1.000
_cell.angle_alpha   90.00
_cell.angle_beta   90.00
_cell.angle_gamma   90.00
#
_symmetry.space_group_name_H-M   'P 1'
#
loop_
_entity.id
_entity.type
_entity.pdbx_description
1 polymer ?
#
loop_
_entity_poly.entity_id
_entity_poly.type
_entity_poly.pdbx_seq_one_letter_code
_entity_poly.pdbx_strand_id
1 'polypeptide(L)'
;MDVRAKRFLWNCILTLTRQDRKSVVITSHSMEECETLCNRLVIMVAGEFKCLGSVQHLKEKFGDGYTILIRTNVDVDRQIVIDYIQKSIREAIVKEEHNKMIHFRVSPNISLHRMFTVLETAREELINLIEDYTVTQVTLDDVFVNFAKAQQDNSDMPHKTDNEDLYELTCRKANRIGGFKLMFKQPS
;
A
#
# COMPACT_ATOMS: atom_id res chain seq x y z
N MET A 1 9.14 -18.54 -12.15
CA MET A 1 10.58 -18.82 -11.94
C MET A 1 10.74 -19.68 -10.71
N ASP A 2 11.73 -20.57 -10.68
CA ASP A 2 12.14 -21.25 -9.44
C ASP A 2 12.66 -20.24 -8.41
N VAL A 3 12.46 -20.51 -7.10
CA VAL A 3 12.81 -19.59 -6.01
C VAL A 3 14.32 -19.29 -5.98
N ARG A 4 15.18 -20.28 -6.29
CA ARG A 4 16.63 -20.05 -6.34
C ARG A 4 17.01 -19.19 -7.54
N ALA A 5 16.44 -19.46 -8.70
CA ALA A 5 16.70 -18.66 -9.91
C ALA A 5 16.23 -17.20 -9.74
N LYS A 6 15.06 -16.99 -9.13
CA LYS A 6 14.53 -15.66 -8.81
C LYS A 6 15.50 -14.88 -7.91
N ARG A 7 15.95 -15.48 -6.81
CA ARG A 7 16.93 -14.85 -5.89
C ARG A 7 18.27 -14.56 -6.55
N PHE A 8 18.74 -15.46 -7.41
CA PHE A 8 19.97 -15.24 -8.16
C PHE A 8 19.86 -14.00 -9.06
N LEU A 9 18.78 -13.89 -9.84
CA LEU A 9 18.51 -12.73 -10.69
C LEU A 9 18.44 -11.44 -9.87
N TRP A 10 17.72 -11.47 -8.74
CA TRP A 10 17.60 -10.32 -7.85
C TRP A 10 18.95 -9.84 -7.34
N ASN A 11 19.79 -10.78 -6.88
CA ASN A 11 21.14 -10.46 -6.43
C ASN A 11 21.99 -9.86 -7.55
N CYS A 12 21.91 -10.40 -8.77
CA CYS A 12 22.61 -9.82 -9.92
C CYS A 12 22.18 -8.36 -10.19
N ILE A 13 20.88 -8.07 -10.17
CA ILE A 13 20.36 -6.72 -10.38
C ILE A 13 20.83 -5.79 -9.26
N LEU A 14 20.73 -6.22 -8.00
CA LEU A 14 21.17 -5.43 -6.85
C LEU A 14 22.67 -5.14 -6.90
N THR A 15 23.48 -6.10 -7.32
CA THR A 15 24.93 -5.92 -7.52
C THR A 15 25.21 -4.89 -8.60
N LEU A 16 24.58 -5.00 -9.77
CA LEU A 16 24.74 -4.03 -10.86
C LEU A 16 24.34 -2.61 -10.45
N THR A 17 23.26 -2.47 -9.69
CA THR A 17 22.78 -1.16 -9.26
C THR A 17 23.66 -0.56 -8.15
N ARG A 18 24.04 -1.33 -7.13
CA ARG A 18 24.75 -0.82 -5.95
C ARG A 18 26.26 -0.75 -6.13
N GLN A 19 26.87 -1.74 -6.77
CA GLN A 19 28.33 -1.81 -6.94
C GLN A 19 28.78 -1.08 -8.20
N ASP A 20 28.15 -1.38 -9.34
CA ASP A 20 28.55 -0.80 -10.63
C ASP A 20 27.94 0.59 -10.89
N ARG A 21 27.09 1.10 -9.99
CA ARG A 21 26.35 2.37 -10.13
C ARG A 21 25.60 2.50 -11.46
N LYS A 22 25.04 1.38 -11.94
CA LYS A 22 24.24 1.35 -13.18
C LYS A 22 22.77 1.64 -12.89
N SER A 23 22.11 2.31 -13.82
CA SER A 23 20.65 2.45 -13.80
C SER A 23 20.00 1.26 -14.51
N VAL A 24 19.02 0.65 -13.86
CA VAL A 24 18.29 -0.51 -14.39
C VAL A 24 16.79 -0.20 -14.38
N VAL A 25 16.13 -0.42 -15.52
CA VAL A 25 14.68 -0.29 -15.65
C VAL A 25 14.11 -1.69 -15.76
N ILE A 26 13.20 -2.06 -14.85
CA ILE A 26 12.50 -3.34 -14.86
C ILE A 26 10.99 -3.13 -14.88
N THR A 27 10.30 -4.07 -15.50
CA THR A 27 8.84 -4.14 -15.54
C THR A 27 8.42 -5.46 -14.93
N SER A 28 7.65 -5.41 -13.85
CA SER A 28 7.12 -6.60 -13.21
C SER A 28 5.65 -6.43 -12.88
N HIS A 29 4.95 -7.57 -12.87
CA HIS A 29 3.59 -7.72 -12.35
C HIS A 29 3.60 -8.21 -10.89
N SER A 30 4.78 -8.52 -10.34
CA SER A 30 4.97 -8.94 -8.97
C SER A 30 5.40 -7.74 -8.12
N MET A 31 4.57 -7.37 -7.16
CA MET A 31 4.86 -6.23 -6.28
C MET A 31 5.99 -6.56 -5.33
N GLU A 32 6.15 -7.84 -4.96
CA GLU A 32 7.31 -8.34 -4.21
C GLU A 32 8.64 -8.08 -4.93
N GLU A 33 8.70 -8.29 -6.25
CA GLU A 33 9.87 -7.99 -7.08
C GLU A 33 10.15 -6.48 -7.11
N CYS A 34 9.09 -5.69 -7.30
CA CYS A 34 9.17 -4.24 -7.32
C CYS A 34 9.64 -3.66 -5.97
N GLU A 35 9.08 -4.10 -4.84
CA GLU A 35 9.49 -3.62 -3.52
C GLU A 35 10.93 -4.01 -3.17
N THR A 36 11.40 -5.17 -3.64
CA THR A 36 12.76 -5.64 -3.30
C THR A 36 13.85 -4.99 -4.15
N LEU A 37 13.58 -4.81 -5.44
CA LEU A 37 14.61 -4.39 -6.40
C LEU A 37 14.63 -2.88 -6.64
N CYS A 38 13.54 -2.17 -6.36
CA CYS A 38 13.35 -0.82 -6.82
C CYS A 38 13.45 0.22 -5.69
N ASN A 39 14.14 1.33 -5.99
CA ASN A 39 14.25 2.52 -5.13
C ASN A 39 13.10 3.52 -5.33
N ARG A 40 12.63 3.63 -6.57
CA ARG A 40 11.42 4.35 -6.98
C ARG A 40 10.43 3.37 -7.59
N LEU A 41 9.22 3.78 -7.89
CA LEU A 41 8.21 2.97 -8.54
C LEU A 41 7.31 3.90 -9.34
N VAL A 42 6.76 3.37 -10.42
CA VAL A 42 5.84 4.09 -11.28
C VAL A 42 4.67 3.20 -11.64
N ILE A 43 3.45 3.58 -11.23
CA ILE A 43 2.25 2.84 -11.62
C ILE A 43 1.71 3.45 -12.90
N MET A 44 1.65 2.63 -13.94
CA MET A 44 1.04 2.97 -15.22
C MET A 44 -0.38 2.40 -15.26
N VAL A 45 -1.36 3.16 -15.75
CA VAL A 45 -2.74 2.70 -15.94
C VAL A 45 -3.22 3.22 -17.30
N ALA A 46 -3.78 2.35 -18.15
CA ALA A 46 -4.25 2.69 -19.50
C ALA A 46 -3.22 3.44 -20.39
N GLY A 47 -1.92 3.15 -20.23
CA GLY A 47 -0.84 3.77 -20.99
C GLY A 47 -0.36 5.13 -20.46
N GLU A 48 -0.92 5.60 -19.34
CA GLU A 48 -0.51 6.83 -18.66
C GLU A 48 0.17 6.54 -17.33
N PHE A 49 1.19 7.33 -16.98
CA PHE A 49 1.78 7.28 -15.65
C PHE A 49 0.86 7.98 -14.65
N LYS A 50 0.37 7.23 -13.66
CA LYS A 50 -0.55 7.76 -12.63
C LYS A 50 0.17 8.19 -11.36
N CYS A 51 1.22 7.48 -10.97
CA CYS A 51 2.02 7.88 -9.82
C CYS A 51 3.48 7.47 -9.98
N LEU A 52 4.39 8.27 -9.41
CA LEU A 52 5.82 8.02 -9.31
C LEU A 52 6.29 8.37 -7.90
N GLY A 53 7.13 7.54 -7.29
CA GLY A 53 7.67 7.80 -5.96
C GLY A 53 8.39 6.59 -5.36
N SER A 54 8.89 6.70 -4.14
CA SER A 54 9.35 5.52 -3.39
C SER A 54 8.16 4.64 -2.98
N VAL A 55 8.41 3.38 -2.61
CA VAL A 55 7.38 2.47 -2.08
C VAL A 55 6.61 3.14 -0.92
N GLN A 56 7.36 3.76 0.01
CA GLN A 56 6.77 4.42 1.17
C GLN A 56 5.91 5.62 0.77
N HIS A 57 6.40 6.47 -0.13
CA HIS A 57 5.64 7.62 -0.61
C HIS A 57 4.34 7.19 -1.28
N LEU A 58 4.37 6.11 -2.07
CA LEU A 58 3.16 5.58 -2.70
C LEU A 58 2.15 5.04 -1.68
N LYS A 59 2.62 4.33 -0.64
CA LYS A 59 1.77 3.84 0.46
C LYS A 59 1.17 4.97 1.30
N GLU A 60 1.89 6.07 1.50
CA GLU A 60 1.39 7.22 2.26
C GLU A 60 0.42 8.08 1.45
N LYS A 61 0.71 8.31 0.16
CA LYS A 61 -0.07 9.21 -0.71
C LYS A 61 -1.30 8.55 -1.31
N PHE A 62 -1.18 7.29 -1.70
CA PHE A 62 -2.23 6.53 -2.40
C PHE A 62 -2.72 5.31 -1.62
N GLY A 63 -2.01 4.94 -0.56
CA GLY A 63 -2.54 4.02 0.42
C GLY A 63 -3.45 4.75 1.38
N ASP A 64 -4.36 3.98 1.96
CA ASP A 64 -5.39 4.52 2.83
C ASP A 64 -5.06 4.25 4.32
N GLY A 65 -3.79 4.48 4.69
CA GLY A 65 -3.30 4.37 6.05
C GLY A 65 -3.08 2.95 6.56
N TYR A 66 -3.67 2.63 7.70
CA TYR A 66 -3.47 1.39 8.43
C TYR A 66 -4.74 0.54 8.43
N THR A 67 -4.56 -0.77 8.53
CA THR A 67 -5.62 -1.73 8.74
C THR A 67 -5.47 -2.32 10.12
N ILE A 68 -6.54 -2.23 10.93
CA ILE A 68 -6.63 -2.91 12.21
C ILE A 68 -7.53 -4.12 12.02
N LEU A 69 -7.04 -5.29 12.37
CA LEU A 69 -7.78 -6.53 12.42
C LEU A 69 -8.02 -6.88 13.89
N ILE A 70 -9.27 -6.96 14.31
CA ILE A 70 -9.62 -7.40 15.68
C ILE A 70 -10.30 -8.75 15.60
N ARG A 71 -9.79 -9.72 16.37
CA ARG A 71 -10.37 -11.05 16.51
C ARG A 71 -11.22 -11.10 17.76
N THR A 72 -12.47 -11.51 17.59
CA THR A 72 -13.51 -11.58 18.63
C THR A 72 -13.82 -13.02 19.00
N ASN A 73 -14.37 -13.23 20.19
CA ASN A 73 -14.88 -14.54 20.60
C ASN A 73 -16.22 -14.86 19.90
N VAL A 74 -16.59 -16.14 19.80
CA VAL A 74 -17.59 -16.67 18.84
C VAL A 74 -19.02 -16.21 19.11
N ASP A 75 -19.32 -15.77 20.34
CA ASP A 75 -20.69 -15.58 20.82
C ASP A 75 -20.95 -14.14 21.31
N VAL A 76 -20.21 -13.19 20.75
CA VAL A 76 -20.12 -11.83 21.27
C VAL A 76 -20.83 -10.82 20.36
N ASP A 77 -21.52 -9.87 20.97
CA ASP A 77 -22.03 -8.68 20.29
C ASP A 77 -20.87 -7.79 19.83
N ARG A 78 -20.51 -7.93 18.56
CA ARG A 78 -19.39 -7.21 17.93
C ARG A 78 -19.63 -5.72 17.85
N GLN A 79 -20.90 -5.29 17.94
CA GLN A 79 -21.24 -3.87 17.87
C GLN A 79 -20.61 -3.09 19.03
N ILE A 80 -20.48 -3.71 20.20
CA ILE A 80 -19.81 -3.10 21.37
C ILE A 80 -18.34 -2.76 21.04
N VAL A 81 -17.63 -3.69 20.37
CA VAL A 81 -16.24 -3.49 19.97
C VAL A 81 -16.13 -2.42 18.89
N ILE A 82 -17.02 -2.46 17.90
CA ILE A 82 -17.08 -1.46 16.82
C ILE A 82 -17.31 -0.06 17.40
N ASP A 83 -18.31 0.10 18.24
CA ASP A 83 -18.67 1.37 18.86
C ASP A 83 -17.53 1.90 19.75
N TYR A 84 -16.88 1.01 20.51
CA TYR A 84 -15.73 1.38 21.34
C TYR A 84 -14.57 1.93 20.51
N ILE A 85 -14.20 1.23 19.43
CA ILE A 85 -13.09 1.63 18.56
C ILE A 85 -13.44 2.90 17.80
N GLN A 86 -14.64 3.04 17.26
CA GLN A 86 -15.08 4.26 16.55
C GLN A 86 -15.17 5.48 17.49
N LYS A 87 -15.53 5.27 18.76
CA LYS A 87 -15.54 6.33 19.77
C LYS A 87 -14.13 6.78 20.13
N SER A 88 -13.17 5.86 20.20
CA SER A 88 -11.78 6.13 20.59
C SER A 88 -10.93 6.64 19.41
N ILE A 89 -11.21 6.15 18.21
CA ILE A 89 -10.53 6.43 16.94
C ILE A 89 -11.60 6.87 15.94
N ARG A 90 -11.84 8.18 15.84
CA ARG A 90 -12.92 8.74 15.01
C ARG A 90 -12.72 8.44 13.51
N GLU A 91 -11.48 8.34 13.06
CA GLU A 91 -11.15 8.02 11.67
C GLU A 91 -11.13 6.51 11.37
N ALA A 92 -11.56 5.64 12.31
CA ALA A 92 -11.68 4.20 12.07
C ALA A 92 -12.99 3.85 11.35
N ILE A 93 -12.87 3.28 10.16
CA ILE A 93 -14.00 2.88 9.31
C ILE A 93 -14.00 1.36 9.22
N VAL A 94 -15.13 0.72 9.56
CA VAL A 94 -15.30 -0.74 9.35
C VAL A 94 -15.35 -1.00 7.85
N LYS A 95 -14.44 -1.84 7.36
CA LYS A 95 -14.40 -2.27 5.96
C LYS A 95 -15.14 -3.58 5.73
N GLU A 96 -14.82 -4.56 6.56
CA GLU A 96 -15.32 -5.91 6.43
C GLU A 96 -15.53 -6.53 7.82
N GLU A 97 -16.62 -7.26 7.97
CA GLU A 97 -16.90 -8.09 9.12
C GLU A 97 -17.12 -9.52 8.62
N HIS A 98 -16.22 -10.43 8.98
CA HIS A 98 -16.32 -11.82 8.59
C HIS A 98 -16.00 -12.74 9.76
N ASN A 99 -16.92 -13.66 10.05
CA ASN A 99 -16.79 -14.67 11.10
C ASN A 99 -16.52 -14.07 12.49
N LYS A 100 -15.24 -14.03 12.87
CA LYS A 100 -14.74 -13.55 14.16
C LYS A 100 -13.84 -12.33 14.00
N MET A 101 -13.72 -11.80 12.80
CA MET A 101 -12.74 -10.79 12.44
C MET A 101 -13.44 -9.51 12.01
N ILE A 102 -13.03 -8.40 12.61
CA ILE A 102 -13.51 -7.06 12.25
C ILE A 102 -12.31 -6.30 11.68
N HIS A 103 -12.44 -5.88 10.43
CA HIS A 103 -11.43 -5.11 9.72
C HIS A 103 -11.78 -3.64 9.76
N PHE A 104 -10.94 -2.84 10.42
CA PHE A 104 -11.01 -1.39 10.39
C PHE A 104 -9.93 -0.85 9.47
N ARG A 105 -10.29 0.16 8.69
CA ARG A 105 -9.33 1.05 8.05
C ARG A 105 -9.20 2.31 8.90
N VAL A 106 -7.98 2.76 9.10
CA VAL A 106 -7.66 3.96 9.87
C VAL A 106 -6.79 4.89 9.02
N SER A 107 -7.14 6.18 9.02
CA SER A 107 -6.38 7.22 8.35
C SER A 107 -4.91 7.25 8.79
N PRO A 108 -3.95 7.55 7.89
CA PRO A 108 -2.53 7.65 8.23
C PRO A 108 -2.21 8.80 9.22
N ASN A 109 -3.16 9.70 9.48
CA ASN A 109 -2.96 10.85 10.38
C ASN A 109 -2.82 10.44 11.86
N ILE A 110 -3.15 9.20 12.21
CA ILE A 110 -3.09 8.72 13.59
C ILE A 110 -1.76 8.03 13.83
N SER A 111 -1.08 8.40 14.92
CA SER A 111 0.17 7.76 15.30
C SER A 111 -0.03 6.29 15.67
N LEU A 112 0.89 5.43 15.22
CA LEU A 112 0.90 4.01 15.56
C LEU A 112 0.84 3.78 17.07
N HIS A 113 1.62 4.55 17.83
CA HIS A 113 1.59 4.52 19.30
C HIS A 113 0.17 4.68 19.85
N ARG A 114 -0.56 5.71 19.40
CA ARG A 114 -1.93 5.96 19.87
C ARG A 114 -2.87 4.83 19.51
N MET A 115 -2.75 4.25 18.31
CA MET A 115 -3.55 3.08 17.93
C MET A 115 -3.28 1.90 18.86
N PHE A 116 -2.02 1.56 19.10
CA PHE A 116 -1.66 0.48 20.01
C PHE A 116 -2.14 0.73 21.44
N THR A 117 -2.01 1.97 21.96
CA THR A 117 -2.55 2.32 23.29
C THR A 117 -4.06 2.05 23.36
N VAL A 118 -4.82 2.55 22.39
CA VAL A 118 -6.28 2.35 22.36
C VAL A 118 -6.66 0.87 22.24
N LEU A 119 -5.94 0.11 21.42
CA LEU A 119 -6.23 -1.31 21.20
C LEU A 119 -5.89 -2.16 22.44
N GLU A 120 -4.79 -1.86 23.13
CA GLU A 120 -4.48 -2.53 24.40
C GLU A 120 -5.51 -2.19 25.48
N THR A 121 -5.89 -0.91 25.64
CA THR A 121 -6.95 -0.54 26.59
C THR A 121 -8.27 -1.21 26.24
N ALA A 122 -8.64 -1.27 24.95
CA ALA A 122 -9.83 -1.98 24.50
C ALA A 122 -9.75 -3.48 24.87
N ARG A 123 -8.60 -4.11 24.66
CA ARG A 123 -8.38 -5.53 24.99
C ARG A 123 -8.47 -5.79 26.48
N GLU A 124 -7.95 -4.90 27.33
CA GLU A 124 -8.03 -5.02 28.78
C GLU A 124 -9.47 -4.83 29.30
N GLU A 125 -10.18 -3.81 28.83
CA GLU A 125 -11.55 -3.51 29.24
C GLU A 125 -12.58 -4.51 28.68
N LEU A 126 -12.30 -5.05 27.50
CA LEU A 126 -13.18 -5.96 26.75
C LEU A 126 -12.54 -7.36 26.62
N ILE A 127 -11.85 -7.82 27.66
CA ILE A 127 -11.06 -9.06 27.63
C ILE A 127 -11.87 -10.33 27.31
N ASN A 128 -13.17 -10.32 27.60
CA ASN A 128 -14.08 -11.43 27.26
C ASN A 128 -14.54 -11.40 25.79
N LEU A 129 -14.31 -10.28 25.10
CA LEU A 129 -14.86 -9.97 23.79
C LEU A 129 -13.75 -9.99 22.71
N ILE A 130 -12.57 -9.47 23.04
CA ILE A 130 -11.40 -9.38 22.14
C ILE A 130 -10.38 -10.47 22.49
N GLU A 131 -10.09 -11.35 21.54
CA GLU A 131 -9.06 -12.40 21.69
C GLU A 131 -7.67 -11.86 21.37
N ASP A 132 -7.56 -11.15 20.24
CA ASP A 132 -6.30 -10.60 19.72
C ASP A 132 -6.60 -9.44 18.76
N TYR A 133 -5.58 -8.63 18.48
CA TYR A 133 -5.63 -7.59 17.46
C TYR A 133 -4.32 -7.57 16.66
N THR A 134 -4.39 -7.07 15.42
CA THR A 134 -3.23 -6.88 14.56
C THR A 134 -3.35 -5.54 13.87
N VAL A 135 -2.24 -4.79 13.80
CA VAL A 135 -2.16 -3.54 13.04
C VAL A 135 -1.20 -3.76 11.88
N THR A 136 -1.67 -3.56 10.66
CA THR A 136 -0.85 -3.64 9.44
C THR A 136 -0.89 -2.31 8.69
N GLN A 137 0.22 -1.98 8.03
CA GLN A 137 0.24 -0.88 7.07
C GLN A 137 -0.29 -1.39 5.72
N VAL A 138 -0.95 -0.51 4.97
CA VAL A 138 -1.31 -0.76 3.57
C VAL A 138 -0.09 -1.22 2.75
N THR A 139 -0.29 -2.28 1.97
CA THR A 139 0.74 -2.85 1.10
C THR A 139 0.77 -2.15 -0.26
N LEU A 140 1.85 -2.35 -1.03
CA LEU A 140 1.88 -1.85 -2.40
C LEU A 140 0.84 -2.55 -3.29
N ASP A 141 0.50 -3.81 -2.98
CA ASP A 141 -0.58 -4.54 -3.63
C ASP A 141 -1.93 -3.83 -3.44
N ASP A 142 -2.25 -3.40 -2.22
CA ASP A 142 -3.49 -2.66 -1.94
C ASP A 142 -3.56 -1.35 -2.73
N VAL A 143 -2.44 -0.61 -2.80
CA VAL A 143 -2.33 0.61 -3.60
C VAL A 143 -2.61 0.30 -5.08
N PHE A 144 -2.01 -0.77 -5.61
CA PHE A 144 -2.23 -1.17 -7.00
C PHE A 144 -3.69 -1.59 -7.27
N VAL A 145 -4.30 -2.36 -6.37
CA VAL A 145 -5.71 -2.77 -6.49
C VAL A 145 -6.64 -1.56 -6.49
N ASN A 146 -6.36 -0.55 -5.65
CA ASN A 146 -7.11 0.71 -5.66
C ASN A 146 -7.03 1.40 -7.03
N PHE A 147 -5.85 1.48 -7.64
CA PHE A 147 -5.68 2.04 -9.00
C PHE A 147 -6.41 1.22 -10.07
N ALA A 148 -6.41 -0.10 -9.95
CA ALA A 148 -7.10 -0.99 -10.90
C ALA A 148 -8.63 -0.86 -10.80
N LYS A 149 -9.19 -0.74 -9.58
CA LYS A 149 -10.62 -0.51 -9.36
C LYS A 149 -11.09 0.81 -9.96
N ALA A 150 -10.34 1.88 -9.74
CA ALA A 150 -10.67 3.19 -10.30
C ALA A 150 -10.69 3.24 -11.83
N GLN A 151 -9.94 2.35 -12.50
CA GLN A 151 -9.98 2.22 -13.96
C GLN A 151 -11.33 1.67 -14.45
N GLN A 152 -12.00 0.82 -13.67
CA GLN A 152 -13.28 0.20 -14.05
C GLN A 152 -14.46 1.15 -13.82
N ASP A 153 -14.37 2.03 -12.82
CA ASP A 153 -15.48 2.90 -12.41
C ASP A 153 -15.60 4.22 -13.21
N ASN A 154 -14.68 4.50 -14.15
CA ASN A 154 -14.71 5.69 -15.03
C ASN A 154 -15.00 7.02 -14.29
N SER A 155 -14.67 7.08 -12.99
CA SER A 155 -14.89 8.20 -12.10
C SER A 155 -13.59 8.96 -11.93
N ASP A 156 -13.68 10.28 -11.87
CA ASP A 156 -12.56 11.21 -11.74
C ASP A 156 -11.66 10.80 -10.57
N MET A 157 -10.56 10.13 -10.89
CA MET A 157 -9.48 9.89 -9.95
C MET A 157 -9.00 11.26 -9.44
N PRO A 158 -8.78 11.43 -8.13
CA PRO A 158 -8.20 12.66 -7.63
C PRO A 158 -6.84 12.85 -8.31
N HIS A 159 -6.78 13.80 -9.24
CA HIS A 159 -5.57 14.36 -9.81
C HIS A 159 -4.82 15.10 -8.69
N LYS A 160 -4.25 14.37 -7.74
CA LYS A 160 -3.22 14.91 -6.83
C LYS A 160 -1.90 14.93 -7.58
N THR A 161 -1.90 15.70 -8.65
CA THR A 161 -0.72 16.14 -9.39
C THR A 161 -0.01 17.14 -8.50
N ASP A 162 0.89 16.66 -7.67
CA ASP A 162 1.99 17.52 -7.24
C ASP A 162 2.86 17.64 -8.50
N ASN A 163 2.62 18.72 -9.22
CA ASN A 163 3.14 19.03 -10.55
C ASN A 163 4.66 19.24 -10.59
N GLU A 164 5.40 19.00 -9.52
CA GLU A 164 6.84 19.25 -9.49
C GLU A 164 7.70 17.99 -9.78
N ASP A 165 7.18 16.77 -9.59
CA ASP A 165 7.94 15.53 -9.90
C ASP A 165 7.56 14.89 -11.26
N LEU A 166 6.39 15.24 -11.83
CA LEU A 166 5.87 14.67 -13.09
C LEU A 166 6.35 15.41 -14.35
N TYR A 167 6.74 16.69 -14.23
CA TYR A 167 7.14 17.51 -15.39
C TYR A 167 8.52 17.16 -15.96
N GLU A 168 9.36 16.44 -15.22
CA GLU A 168 10.70 16.06 -15.72
C GLU A 168 10.77 14.72 -16.48
N LEU A 169 9.62 14.06 -16.66
CA LEU A 169 9.48 12.78 -17.36
C LEU A 169 8.61 12.84 -18.63
N THR A 170 8.01 13.99 -18.95
CA THR A 170 7.40 14.22 -20.27
C THR A 170 8.47 14.57 -21.31
N CYS A 171 9.37 13.63 -21.58
CA CYS A 171 10.20 13.69 -22.78
C CYS A 171 9.27 13.66 -24.01
N ARG A 172 9.26 14.79 -24.72
CA ARG A 172 8.61 15.02 -26.00
C ARG A 172 8.66 13.78 -26.91
N LYS A 173 7.47 13.35 -27.35
CA LYS A 173 7.22 12.35 -28.41
C LYS A 173 7.92 10.99 -28.19
N ALA A 174 7.29 10.11 -27.43
CA ALA A 174 7.49 8.66 -27.59
C ALA A 174 6.14 8.01 -27.91
N ASN A 175 6.11 7.29 -29.03
CA ASN A 175 4.94 6.60 -29.59
C ASN A 175 4.25 5.69 -28.57
N ARG A 176 2.92 5.60 -28.70
CA ARG A 176 2.02 4.68 -27.99
C ARG A 176 2.66 3.30 -27.79
N ILE A 177 2.82 2.89 -26.53
CA ILE A 177 3.11 1.51 -26.15
C ILE A 177 1.86 1.00 -25.43
N GLY A 178 1.17 0.03 -26.02
CA GLY A 178 0.10 -0.70 -25.34
C GLY A 178 0.71 -1.65 -24.30
N GLY A 179 0.29 -1.51 -23.05
CA GLY A 179 0.68 -2.40 -21.93
C GLY A 179 1.39 -1.69 -20.78
N PHE A 180 1.24 -2.25 -19.57
CA PHE A 180 1.78 -1.73 -18.32
C PHE A 180 3.32 -1.74 -18.33
N LYS A 181 3.94 -0.57 -18.13
CA LYS A 181 5.40 -0.43 -18.08
C LYS A 181 5.84 0.46 -16.92
N LEU A 182 6.60 -0.11 -15.97
CA LEU A 182 7.34 0.63 -14.94
C LEU A 182 8.62 1.20 -15.59
N MET A 183 8.86 2.52 -15.46
CA MET A 183 10.09 3.19 -15.94
C MET A 183 10.78 3.94 -14.81
N PHE A 184 12.12 3.96 -14.82
CA PHE A 184 12.94 4.55 -13.76
C PHE A 184 13.91 5.61 -14.27
N LYS A 185 14.03 6.67 -13.48
CA LYS A 185 15.08 7.70 -13.56
C LYS A 185 15.45 8.10 -12.13
N GLN A 186 16.73 8.02 -11.78
CA GLN A 186 17.31 8.83 -10.70
C GLN A 186 18.72 9.30 -11.10
N PRO A 187 18.97 10.61 -11.18
CA PRO A 187 20.23 11.24 -10.77
C PRO A 187 20.09 11.75 -9.32
N SER A 188 21.13 12.06 -8.56
CA SER A 188 22.57 12.27 -8.83
C SER A 188 23.42 11.72 -7.69
#